data_AF-A0A3C0V9P9-F1
#
_entry.id   AF-A0A3C0V9P9-F1
#
_cell.length_a   1.000
_cell.length_b   1.000
_cell.length_c   1.000
_cell.angle_alpha   90.00
_cell.angle_beta   90.00
_cell.angle_gamma   90.00
#
_symmetry.space_group_name_H-M   'P 1'
#
loop_
_entity.id
_entity.type
_entity.pdbx_description
1 polymer ?
#
loop_
_entity_poly.entity_id
_entity_poly.type
_entity_poly.pdbx_seq_one_letter_code
_entity_poly.pdbx_strand_id
1 'polypeptide(L)' 'VVLAGDHRQLPPTIISREAERGGLGVTLFDRLMARAGPALSRLLTTQYRMHRAIMEYPSRMLYEGRLEADAAVA' A
#
# COMPACT_ATOMS: atom_id res chain seq x y z
N VAL A 1 -10.20 6.05 -15.78
CA VAL A 1 -9.41 4.86 -15.37
C VAL A 1 -9.37 4.84 -13.85
N VAL A 2 -9.57 3.68 -13.22
CA VAL A 2 -9.43 3.51 -11.76
C VAL A 2 -8.30 2.52 -11.53
N LEU A 3 -7.37 2.86 -10.63
CA LEU A 3 -6.31 1.95 -10.18
C LEU A 3 -6.56 1.60 -8.72
N ALA A 4 -6.38 0.34 -8.37
CA ALA A 4 -6.50 -0.14 -7.00
C ALA A 4 -5.29 -1.04 -6.67
N GLY A 5 -4.78 -0.92 -5.46
CA GLY A 5 -3.60 -1.62 -5.01
C GLY A 5 -3.02 -0.98 -3.76
N ASP A 6 -1.85 -1.47 -3.35
CA ASP A 6 -1.17 -1.02 -2.15
C ASP A 6 0.33 -0.82 -2.42
N HIS A 7 0.72 0.44 -2.59
CA HIS A 7 2.10 0.86 -2.83
C HIS A 7 3.04 0.67 -1.62
N ARG A 8 2.53 0.21 -0.46
CA ARG A 8 3.36 -0.17 0.71
C ARG A 8 3.72 -1.66 0.72
N GLN A 9 3.21 -2.43 -0.23
CA GLN A 9 3.49 -3.86 -0.37
C GLN A 9 4.57 -4.13 -1.44
N LEU A 10 4.76 -5.40 -1.76
CA LEU A 10 5.82 -5.84 -2.67
C LEU A 10 5.63 -5.24 -4.08
N PRO A 11 6.70 -4.72 -4.69
CA PRO A 11 6.68 -4.31 -6.09
C PRO A 11 6.60 -5.54 -7.02
N PRO A 12 6.33 -5.34 -8.32
CA PRO A 12 6.40 -6.44 -9.29
C PRO A 12 7.81 -7.05 -9.34
N THR A 13 7.87 -8.38 -9.38
CA THR A 13 9.14 -9.09 -9.55
C THR A 13 9.67 -8.92 -10.97
N ILE A 14 10.89 -8.38 -11.10
CA ILE A 14 11.55 -8.17 -12.40
C ILE A 14 12.69 -9.17 -12.57
N ILE A 15 12.64 -10.00 -13.62
CA ILE A 15 13.67 -11.01 -13.89
C ILE A 15 14.97 -10.34 -14.41
N SER A 16 14.83 -9.35 -15.29
CA SER A 16 15.98 -8.62 -15.84
C SER A 16 16.45 -7.55 -14.88
N ARG A 17 17.64 -7.74 -14.30
CA ARG A 17 18.29 -6.72 -13.45
C ARG A 17 18.52 -5.40 -14.19
N GLU A 18 18.74 -5.44 -15.50
CA GLU A 18 18.86 -4.24 -16.30
C GLU A 18 17.55 -3.47 -16.37
N ALA A 19 16.43 -4.16 -16.64
CA ALA A 19 15.11 -3.54 -16.69
C ALA A 19 14.67 -3.00 -15.31
N GLU A 20 15.00 -3.73 -14.24
CA GLU A 20 14.76 -3.27 -12.86
C GLU A 20 15.50 -1.96 -12.57
N ARG A 21 16.81 -1.90 -12.89
CA ARG A 21 17.61 -0.67 -12.80
C ARG A 21 17.08 0.43 -13.71
N GLY A 22 16.49 0.07 -14.85
CA GLY A 22 15.78 0.97 -15.77
C GLY A 22 14.43 1.48 -15.22
N GLY A 23 14.03 1.07 -14.01
CA GLY A 23 12.84 1.57 -13.34
C GLY A 23 11.56 0.78 -13.64
N LEU A 24 11.66 -0.42 -14.24
CA LEU A 24 10.50 -1.28 -14.51
C LEU A 24 9.82 -1.76 -13.22
N GLY A 25 10.53 -1.77 -12.10
CA GLY A 25 9.97 -2.08 -10.78
C GLY A 25 9.04 -0.98 -10.22
N VAL A 26 9.07 0.23 -10.77
CA VAL A 26 8.25 1.35 -10.30
C VAL A 26 6.93 1.39 -11.07
N THR A 27 5.84 1.00 -10.42
CA THR A 27 4.53 0.89 -11.07
C THR A 27 3.95 2.26 -11.43
N LEU A 28 2.94 2.28 -12.29
CA LEU A 28 2.20 3.50 -12.56
C LEU A 28 1.55 4.07 -11.28
N PHE A 29 1.06 3.21 -10.39
CA PHE A 29 0.46 3.62 -9.12
C PHE A 29 1.49 4.35 -8.24
N ASP A 30 2.69 3.79 -8.11
CA ASP A 30 3.79 4.40 -7.33
C ASP A 30 4.16 5.79 -7.87
N ARG A 31 4.27 5.92 -9.19
CA ARG A 31 4.58 7.20 -9.86
C ARG A 31 3.50 8.25 -9.60
N LEU A 32 2.23 7.84 -9.64
CA LEU A 32 1.10 8.73 -9.38
C LEU A 32 1.02 9.14 -7.91
N MET A 33 1.28 8.20 -6.98
CA MET A 33 1.37 8.49 -5.55
C MET A 33 2.51 9.46 -5.22
N ALA A 34 3.68 9.29 -5.84
CA ALA A 34 4.80 10.21 -5.65
C ALA A 34 4.51 11.63 -6.19
N ARG A 35 3.74 11.75 -7.27
CA ARG A 35 3.45 13.04 -7.93
C ARG A 35 2.27 13.80 -7.31
N ALA A 36 1.19 13.10 -6.98
CA ALA A 36 -0.08 13.71 -6.58
C ALA A 36 -0.53 13.31 -5.16
N GLY A 37 0.08 12.26 -4.59
CA GLY A 37 -0.13 11.89 -3.19
C GLY A 37 -1.59 11.61 -2.83
N PRO A 38 -2.01 11.98 -1.60
CA PRO A 38 -3.37 11.78 -1.12
C PRO A 38 -4.45 12.53 -1.90
N ALA A 39 -4.09 13.54 -2.71
CA ALA A 39 -5.07 14.26 -3.51
C ALA A 39 -5.66 13.41 -4.65
N LEU A 40 -4.95 12.35 -5.07
CA LEU A 40 -5.35 11.46 -6.16
C LEU A 40 -5.75 10.06 -5.67
N SER A 41 -5.61 9.76 -4.38
CA SER A 41 -5.87 8.43 -3.82
C SER A 41 -6.73 8.48 -2.57
N ARG A 42 -7.40 7.35 -2.29
CA ARG A 42 -8.18 7.16 -1.07
C ARG A 42 -7.71 5.90 -0.38
N LEU A 43 -7.19 6.05 0.84
CA LEU A 43 -6.88 4.91 1.71
C LEU A 43 -8.18 4.35 2.30
N LEU A 44 -8.36 3.03 2.20
CA LEU A 44 -9.39 2.30 2.94
C LEU A 44 -8.83 2.01 4.35
N THR A 45 -9.56 2.42 5.38
CA THR A 45 -9.06 2.41 6.76
C THR A 45 -9.55 1.23 7.59
N THR A 46 -10.70 0.64 7.27
CA THR A 46 -11.20 -0.52 8.02
C THR A 46 -10.65 -1.82 7.44
N GLN A 47 -10.06 -2.65 8.29
CA GLN A 47 -9.59 -3.99 7.93
C GLN A 47 -10.40 -5.07 8.66
N TYR A 48 -10.59 -6.21 7.99
CA TYR A 48 -11.52 -7.26 8.40
C TYR A 48 -10.83 -8.62 8.62
N ARG A 49 -9.51 -8.65 8.84
CA ARG A 49 -8.73 -9.90 8.89
C ARG A 49 -7.98 -10.11 10.19
N MET A 50 -7.21 -9.13 10.63
CA MET A 50 -6.24 -9.28 11.72
C MET A 50 -6.87 -8.83 13.05
N HIS A 51 -6.60 -9.55 14.13
CA HIS A 51 -6.88 -9.07 15.49
C HIS A 51 -6.19 -7.72 15.73
N ARG A 52 -6.78 -6.81 16.52
CA ARG A 52 -6.24 -5.46 16.78
C ARG A 52 -4.77 -5.46 17.16
N ALA A 53 -4.37 -6.35 18.06
CA ALA A 53 -2.99 -6.48 18.52
C ALA A 53 -1.98 -6.81 17.40
N ILE A 54 -2.41 -7.53 16.35
CA ILE A 54 -1.57 -7.85 15.18
C ILE A 54 -1.54 -6.66 14.22
N MET A 55 -2.70 -6.03 13.98
CA MET A 55 -2.86 -4.90 13.05
C MET A 55 -2.10 -3.64 13.49
N GLU A 56 -1.98 -3.42 14.80
CA GLU A 56 -1.46 -2.16 15.37
C GLU A 56 -0.06 -1.82 14.85
N TYR A 57 0.85 -2.80 14.79
CA TYR A 57 2.22 -2.57 14.31
C TYR A 57 2.28 -2.20 12.82
N PRO A 58 1.71 -2.99 11.87
CA PRO A 58 1.64 -2.60 10.47
C PRO A 58 0.92 -1.25 10.24
N SER A 59 -0.17 -0.98 10.98
CA SER A 59 -0.91 0.28 10.89
C SER A 59 0.02 1.47 11.16
N ARG A 60 0.75 1.43 12.27
CA ARG A 60 1.69 2.51 12.65
C ARG A 60 2.86 2.63 11.69
N MET A 61 3.46 1.52 11.29
CA MET A 61 4.70 1.53 10.49
C MET A 61 4.46 1.86 9.01
N LEU A 62 3.33 1.44 8.45
CA LEU A 62 3.08 1.50 7.00
C LEU A 62 1.94 2.46 6.62
N TYR A 63 1.02 2.75 7.54
CA TYR A 63 -0.22 3.48 7.22
C TYR A 63 -0.52 4.62 8.19
N GLU A 64 0.51 5.17 8.85
CA GLU A 64 0.40 6.35 9.74
C GLU A 64 -0.60 6.14 10.91
N GLY A 65 -0.83 4.89 11.31
CA GLY A 65 -1.78 4.54 12.36
C GLY A 65 -3.25 4.64 11.93
N ARG A 66 -3.54 4.73 10.62
CA ARG A 66 -4.89 4.99 10.10
C ARG A 66 -5.75 3.74 9.89
N LEU A 67 -5.21 2.54 10.10
CA LEU A 67 -6.01 1.32 10.01
C LEU A 67 -6.78 1.05 11.30
N GLU A 68 -8.05 0.70 11.16
CA GLU A 68 -8.98 0.35 12.21
C GLU A 68 -9.44 -1.11 12.03
N ALA A 69 -9.48 -1.87 13.11
CA ALA A 69 -10.03 -3.22 13.10
C ALA A 69 -11.55 -3.13 13.16
N ASP A 70 -12.23 -3.80 12.23
CA ASP A 70 -13.67 -3.99 12.32
C ASP A 70 -14.04 -4.75 13.60
N ALA A 71 -15.23 -4.51 14.14
CA ALA A 71 -15.71 -5.15 15.37
C ALA A 71 -15.67 -6.69 15.32
N ALA A 72 -15.82 -7.29 14.14
CA ALA A 72 -15.74 -8.74 13.96
C ALA A 72 -14.32 -9.31 14.17
N VAL A 73 -13.29 -8.45 14.14
CA VAL A 73 -11.87 -8.82 14.28
C VAL A 73 -11.12 -7.92 15.28
N ALA A 74 -11.84 -7.19 16.14
CA ALA A 74 -11.26 -6.25 17.10
C ALA A 74 -10.61 -6.95 18.30
#